data_AF-A0A1M6SR65-F1
#
_entry.id   AF-A0A1M6SR65-F1
#
_cell.length_a   1.000
_cell.length_b   1.000
_cell.length_c   1.000
_cell.angle_alpha   90.00
_cell.angle_beta   90.00
_cell.angle_gamma   90.00
#
_symmetry.space_group_name_H-M   'P 1'
#
loop_
_entity.id
_entity.type
_entity.pdbx_description
1 polymer ?
#
loop_
_entity_poly.entity_id
_entity_poly.type
_entity_poly.pdbx_seq_one_letter_code
_entity_poly.pdbx_strand_id
1 'polypeptide(L)' 'MKYQINLIEAIKRFREINLSVSPVPGTSKYCIAFPEGHSTLLNEKMLLEMACNLRSDQAAKEIYERLQASAR' A
#
# COMPACT_ATOMS: atom_id res chain seq x y z
N MET A 1 -5.87 15.15 9.92
CA MET A 1 -5.39 13.90 10.55
C MET A 1 -3.88 13.83 10.38
N LYS A 2 -3.11 13.71 11.47
CA LYS A 2 -1.67 13.40 11.38
C LYS A 2 -1.54 11.88 11.29
N TYR A 3 -1.01 11.37 10.18
CA TYR A 3 -0.64 9.96 10.10
C TYR A 3 0.44 9.68 11.15
N GLN A 4 0.31 8.57 11.89
CA GLN A 4 1.29 8.18 12.90
C GLN A 4 2.59 7.65 12.28
N ILE A 5 2.64 7.50 10.95
CA ILE A 5 3.77 6.98 10.19
C ILE A 5 4.06 7.88 9.00
N ASN A 6 5.33 7.92 8.60
CA ASN A 6 5.78 8.61 7.40
C ASN A 6 5.72 7.66 6.18
N LEU A 7 6.00 8.22 5.00
CA LEU A 7 5.99 7.50 3.73
C LEU A 7 6.96 6.30 3.68
N ILE A 8 8.14 6.46 4.25
CA ILE A 8 9.16 5.40 4.26
C ILE A 8 8.66 4.21 5.08
N GLU A 9 8.07 4.49 6.24
CA GLU A 9 7.50 3.46 7.12
C GLU A 9 6.28 2.79 6.47
N ALA A 10 5.45 3.55 5.76
CA ALA A 10 4.33 2.97 5.01
C ALA A 10 4.83 1.98 3.95
N ILE A 11 5.82 2.36 3.13
CA ILE A 11 6.41 1.50 2.10
C ILE A 11 6.97 0.20 2.71
N LYS A 12 7.61 0.26 3.88
CA LYS A 12 8.11 -0.94 4.58
C LYS A 12 7.00 -1.92 4.92
N ARG A 13 5.87 -1.45 5.47
CA ARG A 13 4.74 -2.31 5.84
C ARG A 13 4.11 -3.02 4.66
N PHE A 14 4.01 -2.35 3.51
CA PHE A 14 3.57 -3.01 2.28
C PHE A 14 4.55 -4.09 1.82
N ARG A 15 5.87 -3.86 1.96
CA ARG A 15 6.88 -4.88 1.64
C ARG A 15 6.85 -6.08 2.58
N GLU A 16 6.51 -5.88 3.86
CA GLU A 16 6.34 -6.97 4.84
C GLU A 16 5.23 -7.95 4.43
N ILE A 17 4.22 -7.48 3.69
CA ILE A 17 3.14 -8.32 3.15
C ILE A 17 3.38 -8.71 1.67
N ASN A 18 4.64 -8.71 1.25
CA ASN A 18 5.09 -9.10 -0.09
C ASN A 18 4.54 -8.22 -1.24
N LEU A 19 4.25 -6.95 -0.98
CA LEU A 19 3.86 -5.96 -2.00
C LEU A 19 5.00 -4.99 -2.30
N SER A 20 5.23 -4.73 -3.58
CA SER A 20 6.19 -3.73 -4.03
C SER A 20 5.54 -2.37 -4.16
N VAL A 21 6.18 -1.32 -3.64
CA VAL A 21 5.67 0.06 -3.71
C VAL A 21 6.68 0.95 -4.40
N SER A 22 6.23 1.64 -5.45
CA SER A 22 7.05 2.57 -6.23
C SER A 22 6.32 3.90 -6.46
N PRO A 23 6.96 5.06 -6.28
CA PRO A 23 6.34 6.35 -6.63
C PRO A 23 6.14 6.45 -8.15
N VAL A 24 5.05 7.09 -8.58
CA VAL A 24 4.79 7.37 -10.00
C VAL A 24 5.24 8.79 -10.32
N PRO A 25 6.32 8.97 -11.13
CA PRO A 25 6.88 10.29 -11.43
C PRO A 25 5.85 11.26 -12.00
N GLY A 26 5.94 12.53 -11.58
CA GLY A 26 5.01 13.58 -12.01
C GLY A 26 3.63 13.51 -11.38
N THR A 27 3.41 12.64 -10.38
CA THR A 27 2.12 12.51 -9.67
C THR A 27 2.32 12.33 -8.16
N SER A 28 1.25 12.51 -7.38
CA SER A 28 1.21 12.16 -5.95
C SER A 28 0.72 10.72 -5.71
N LYS A 29 0.95 9.82 -6.68
CA LYS A 29 0.51 8.42 -6.64
C LYS A 29 1.67 7.45 -6.45
N TYR A 30 1.33 6.29 -5.93
CA TYR A 30 2.20 5.16 -5.69
C TYR A 30 1.62 3.93 -6.38
N CYS A 31 2.45 3.22 -7.13
CA CYS A 31 2.14 1.94 -7.70
C CYS A 31 2.41 0.84 -6.68
N ILE A 32 1.39 0.05 -6.39
CA ILE A 32 1.45 -1.14 -5.55
C ILE A 32 1.42 -2.34 -6.48
N ALA A 33 2.55 -3.02 -6.63
CA ALA A 33 2.69 -4.19 -7.48
C ALA A 33 2.65 -5.47 -6.64
N PHE A 34 1.83 -6.40 -7.09
CA PHE A 34 1.66 -7.72 -6.51
C PHE A 34 2.68 -8.70 -7.10
N PRO A 35 3.07 -9.74 -6.36
CA PRO A 35 3.98 -10.77 -6.87
C PRO A 35 3.41 -11.52 -8.08
N GLU A 36 2.08 -11.56 -8.19
CA GLU A 36 1.34 -12.18 -9.30
C GLU A 36 1.36 -11.34 -10.59
N GLY A 37 2.01 -10.17 -10.59
CA GLY A 37 2.25 -9.34 -11.77
C GLY A 37 1.21 -8.26 -12.05
N HIS A 38 0.10 -8.22 -11.31
CA HIS A 38 -0.86 -7.12 -11.37
C HIS A 38 -0.48 -5.97 -10.43
N SER A 39 -1.08 -4.79 -10.64
CA SER A 39 -0.78 -3.62 -9.81
C SER A 39 -1.98 -2.69 -9.65
N THR A 40 -1.94 -1.86 -8.62
CA THR A 40 -2.94 -0.81 -8.39
C THR A 40 -2.25 0.51 -8.02
N LEU A 41 -2.96 1.62 -8.25
CA LEU A 41 -2.47 2.96 -7.94
C LEU A 41 -3.16 3.51 -6.69
N LEU A 42 -2.37 3.89 -5.70
CA LEU A 42 -2.85 4.59 -4.51
C LEU A 42 -2.35 6.03 -4.53
N ASN A 43 -3.19 6.98 -4.13
CA ASN A 43 -2.67 8.29 -3.76
C ASN A 43 -1.95 8.19 -2.40
N GLU A 44 -1.10 9.18 -2.09
CA GLU A 44 -0.34 9.22 -0.83
C GLU A 44 -1.22 9.07 0.42
N LYS A 45 -2.39 9.72 0.42
CA LYS A 45 -3.35 9.67 1.53
C LYS A 45 -3.80 8.23 1.81
N MET A 46 -4.23 7.52 0.78
CA MET A 46 -4.69 6.13 0.87
C MET A 46 -3.56 5.18 1.26
N LEU A 47 -2.35 5.40 0.72
CA LEU A 47 -1.17 4.62 1.10
C LEU A 47 -0.92 4.70 2.61
N LEU A 48 -0.93 5.91 3.17
CA LEU A 48 -0.69 6.13 4.60
C LEU A 48 -1.82 5.57 5.47
N GLU A 49 -3.08 5.76 5.06
CA GLU A 49 -4.25 5.19 5.76
C GLU A 49 -4.18 3.66 5.81
N MET A 50 -3.92 3.01 4.68
CA MET A 50 -3.80 1.54 4.60
C MET A 50 -2.61 1.04 5.41
N ALA A 51 -1.44 1.67 5.29
CA ALA A 51 -0.27 1.27 6.06
C ALA A 51 -0.46 1.43 7.58
N CYS A 52 -1.26 2.39 8.06
CA CYS A 52 -1.60 2.48 9.48
C CYS A 52 -2.35 1.25 9.97
N ASN A 53 -3.21 0.67 9.12
CA ASN A 53 -4.05 -0.48 9.41
C ASN A 53 -3.32 -1.83 9.25
N LEU A 54 -2.17 -1.90 8.57
CA LEU A 54 -1.35 -3.12 8.40
C LEU A 54 -0.67 -3.65 9.68
N ARG A 55 -1.09 -3.22 10.88
CA ARG A 55 -0.45 -3.60 12.16
C ARG A 55 -0.79 -5.00 12.68
N SER A 56 -1.80 -5.65 12.12
CA SER A 56 -2.23 -7.00 12.51
C SER A 56 -2.36 -7.90 11.29
N ASP A 57 -2.04 -9.19 11.44
CA ASP A 57 -2.10 -10.17 10.35
C ASP A 57 -3.48 -10.24 9.70
N GLN A 58 -4.54 -10.08 10.50
CA GLN A 58 -5.92 -10.03 10.01
C GLN A 58 -6.17 -8.81 9.11
N ALA A 59 -5.71 -7.62 9.52
CA ALA A 59 -5.87 -6.41 8.74
C ALA A 59 -4.96 -6.39 7.49
N ALA A 60 -3.79 -7.03 7.57
CA ALA A 60 -2.91 -7.26 6.44
C ALA A 60 -3.61 -8.07 5.34
N LYS A 61 -4.29 -9.15 5.71
CA LYS A 61 -5.06 -9.98 4.77
C LYS A 61 -6.20 -9.20 4.12
N GLU A 62 -6.99 -8.48 4.91
CA GLU A 62 -8.10 -7.67 4.38
C GLU A 62 -7.63 -6.58 3.41
N ILE A 63 -6.52 -5.92 3.73
CA ILE A 63 -5.95 -4.88 2.85
C ILE A 63 -5.40 -5.51 1.57
N TYR A 64 -4.74 -6.67 1.67
CA TYR A 64 -4.27 -7.41 0.52
C TYR A 64 -5.42 -7.76 -0.43
N GLU A 65 -6.50 -8.38 0.08
CA GLU A 65 -7.68 -8.76 -0.70
C GLU A 65 -8.35 -7.53 -1.34
N ARG A 66 -8.48 -6.43 -0.60
CA ARG A 66 -9.06 -5.17 -1.12
C ARG A 66 -8.23 -4.58 -2.26
N LEU A 67 -6.91 -4.62 -2.14
CA LEU A 67 -6.01 -4.11 -3.16
C LEU A 67 -6.02 -5.02 -4.39
N GLN A 68 -6.08 -6.34 -4.19
CA GLN A 68 -6.15 -7.33 -5.27
C GLN A 68 -7.46 -7.18 -6.06
N ALA A 69 -8.60 -7.00 -5.37
CA ALA A 69 -9.88 -6.72 -6.03
C ALA A 69 -9.90 -5.39 -6.81
N SER A 70 -9.02 -4.45 -6.44
CA SER A 70 -8.90 -3.14 -7.10
C SER A 70 -7.82 -3.11 -8.19
N ALA A 71 -6.99 -4.14 -8.28
CA ALA A 71 -6.01 -4.31 -9.34
C ALA A 71 -6.71 -4.93 -10.56
N ARG A 72 -6.59 -4.26 -11.70
CA ARG A 72 -7.10 -4.73 -12.99
C ARG A 72 -5.96 -5.20 -13.86
#